data_AF-A0A9E1B910-F1
#
_entry.id   AF-A0A9E1B910-F1
#
_cell.length_a   1.000
_cell.length_b   1.000
_cell.length_c   1.000
_cell.angle_alpha   90.00
_cell.angle_beta   90.00
_cell.angle_gamma   90.00
#
_symmetry.space_group_name_H-M   'P 1'
#
loop_
_entity.id
_entity.type
_entity.pdbx_description
1 polymer ?
#
loop_
_entity_poly.entity_id
_entity_poly.type
_entity_poly.pdbx_seq_one_letter_code
_entity_poly.pdbx_strand_id
1 'polypeptide(L)'
;MYKIAKERLPELYAAISAGKNLYLPVEDAGQCLFEKWSPESKVCIDCLKTVKSAKELFFPQSENLISFKISGKNIDLVEDRDPAEPFVIFGVRACDAKSFTILDSVFLSDPVDTFYKSRREMGVIVTLACSEPEETCFCGTFGIDAANPAGGDVTTWIAGSLLYWKPETEKGEALTKLLGGILEETSAKDEKALETQKENIRAILAKLPLADLSVDYFSGERLTEGLNDVFYAPQWQELYKACIACGTCTFICPTCQCYDIRDFDTGHGIKRFRCWDSCMYSDFTKMAHGNPRTSQLERFRQRFMHKLVYYPANNDGEYSCVGCGRCLSKCPVSMNIVKVIKSFGGESK
;
A
#
# COMPACT_ATOMS: atom_id res chain seq x y z
N MET A 1 -6.20 -20.11 18.03
CA MET A 1 -5.13 -19.55 17.19
C MET A 1 -4.18 -20.69 16.86
N TYR A 2 -3.38 -20.57 15.80
CA TYR A 2 -2.42 -21.58 15.40
C TYR A 2 -0.99 -21.04 15.45
N LYS A 3 -0.01 -21.94 15.36
CA LYS A 3 1.41 -21.64 15.31
C LYS A 3 2.17 -22.61 14.39
N ILE A 4 3.34 -22.19 13.96
CA ILE A 4 4.33 -23.00 13.24
C ILE A 4 5.74 -22.52 13.60
N ALA A 5 6.71 -23.42 13.65
CA ALA A 5 8.12 -23.07 13.82
C ALA A 5 8.65 -22.30 12.60
N LYS A 6 9.49 -21.27 12.81
CA LYS A 6 10.10 -20.48 11.73
C LYS A 6 10.89 -21.35 10.77
N GLU A 7 11.56 -22.40 11.27
CA GLU A 7 12.32 -23.33 10.43
C GLU A 7 11.44 -24.13 9.46
N ARG A 8 10.14 -24.27 9.77
CA ARG A 8 9.14 -24.99 8.95
C ARG A 8 8.36 -24.08 8.01
N LEU A 9 8.66 -22.78 7.95
CA LEU A 9 8.01 -21.86 7.00
C LEU A 9 8.15 -22.28 5.52
N PRO A 10 9.26 -22.90 5.06
CA PRO A 10 9.32 -23.44 3.71
C PRO A 10 8.22 -24.48 3.41
N GLU A 11 7.85 -25.32 4.38
CA GLU A 11 6.74 -26.28 4.24
C GLU A 11 5.41 -25.56 4.08
N LEU A 12 5.19 -24.50 4.88
CA LEU A 12 4.01 -23.64 4.78
C LEU A 12 3.91 -22.99 3.40
N TYR A 13 5.00 -22.42 2.90
CA TYR A 13 5.02 -21.76 1.59
C TYR A 13 4.74 -22.75 0.45
N ALA A 14 5.36 -23.93 0.50
CA ALA A 14 5.13 -24.99 -0.47
C ALA A 14 3.66 -25.43 -0.48
N ALA A 15 3.04 -25.60 0.69
CA ALA A 15 1.64 -25.99 0.81
C ALA A 15 0.68 -24.93 0.28
N ILE A 16 0.94 -23.64 0.53
CA ILE A 16 0.13 -22.55 -0.05
C ILE A 16 0.30 -22.53 -1.58
N SER A 17 1.55 -22.62 -2.06
CA SER A 17 1.90 -22.53 -3.48
C SER A 17 1.36 -23.70 -4.31
N ALA A 18 1.12 -24.87 -3.70
CA ALA A 18 0.54 -26.03 -4.37
C ALA A 18 -0.89 -25.79 -4.88
N GLY A 19 -1.65 -24.91 -4.24
CA GLY A 19 -3.04 -24.62 -4.61
C GLY A 19 -3.27 -23.26 -5.27
N LYS A 20 -2.43 -22.27 -4.99
CA LYS A 20 -2.57 -20.88 -5.45
C LYS A 20 -1.21 -20.25 -5.65
N ASN A 21 -1.12 -19.22 -6.50
CA ASN A 21 0.10 -18.41 -6.57
C ASN A 21 0.39 -17.79 -5.20
N LEU A 22 1.59 -17.98 -4.67
CA LEU A 22 2.02 -17.35 -3.41
C LEU A 22 2.97 -16.19 -3.72
N TYR A 23 2.65 -15.00 -3.22
CA TYR A 23 3.52 -13.84 -3.25
C TYR A 23 3.95 -13.49 -1.82
N LEU A 24 5.23 -13.24 -1.60
CA LEU A 24 5.74 -12.80 -0.31
C LEU A 24 7.05 -12.01 -0.45
N PRO A 25 7.58 -11.40 0.63
CA PRO A 25 8.85 -10.72 0.60
C PRO A 25 9.99 -11.67 0.17
N VAL A 26 10.55 -11.42 -1.00
CA VAL A 26 11.71 -12.11 -1.57
C VAL A 26 12.77 -11.07 -1.90
N GLU A 27 14.02 -11.42 -1.63
CA GLU A 27 15.17 -10.61 -2.02
C GLU A 27 15.46 -10.82 -3.51
N ASP A 28 15.35 -9.74 -4.28
CA ASP A 28 15.73 -9.70 -5.69
C ASP A 28 16.60 -8.46 -5.93
N ALA A 29 17.73 -8.66 -6.61
CA ALA A 29 18.74 -7.63 -6.86
C ALA A 29 19.11 -6.78 -5.61
N GLY A 30 19.16 -7.39 -4.43
CA GLY A 30 19.46 -6.72 -3.16
C GLY A 30 18.35 -5.81 -2.63
N GLN A 31 17.13 -5.92 -3.17
CA GLN A 31 15.93 -5.26 -2.67
C GLN A 31 14.93 -6.32 -2.19
N CYS A 32 14.14 -6.02 -1.16
CA CYS A 32 13.04 -6.90 -0.75
C CYS A 32 11.75 -6.45 -1.44
N LEU A 33 11.15 -7.34 -2.23
CA LEU A 33 9.98 -7.12 -3.08
C LEU A 33 8.91 -8.18 -2.82
N PHE A 34 7.65 -7.88 -3.13
CA PHE A 34 6.63 -8.92 -3.18
C PHE A 34 6.74 -9.65 -4.51
N GLU A 35 7.35 -10.83 -4.49
CA GLU A 35 7.54 -11.65 -5.69
C GLU A 35 6.83 -12.99 -5.57
N LYS A 36 6.53 -13.59 -6.71
CA LYS A 36 5.99 -14.94 -6.77
C LYS A 36 7.03 -15.92 -6.21
N TRP A 37 6.62 -16.73 -5.24
CA TRP A 37 7.49 -17.67 -4.57
C TRP A 37 7.77 -18.91 -5.42
N SER A 38 9.00 -19.38 -5.30
CA SER A 38 9.52 -20.66 -5.79
C SER A 38 10.44 -21.28 -4.73
N PRO A 39 10.74 -22.58 -4.78
CA PRO A 39 11.69 -23.21 -3.85
C PRO A 39 13.07 -22.54 -3.83
N GLU A 40 13.47 -21.88 -4.91
CA GLU A 40 14.75 -21.18 -5.07
C GLU A 40 14.70 -19.72 -4.54
N SER A 41 13.52 -19.21 -4.20
CA SER A 41 13.35 -17.82 -3.76
C SER A 41 14.07 -17.54 -2.43
N LYS A 42 14.88 -16.48 -2.40
CA LYS A 42 15.50 -15.99 -1.16
C LYS A 42 14.50 -15.17 -0.34
N VAL A 43 13.72 -15.86 0.49
CA VAL A 43 12.66 -15.23 1.31
C VAL A 43 13.23 -14.27 2.37
N CYS A 44 12.74 -13.03 2.41
CA CYS A 44 13.10 -11.98 3.36
C CYS A 44 11.91 -11.60 4.27
N ILE A 45 11.26 -12.57 4.93
CA ILE A 45 10.03 -12.34 5.71
C ILE A 45 10.21 -11.36 6.89
N ASP A 46 11.42 -11.28 7.42
CA ASP A 46 11.78 -10.35 8.50
C ASP A 46 12.00 -8.91 7.99
N CYS A 47 12.00 -8.67 6.67
CA CYS A 47 12.06 -7.33 6.10
C CYS A 47 10.81 -6.54 6.49
N LEU A 48 10.98 -5.43 7.20
CA LEU A 48 9.87 -4.61 7.67
C LEU A 48 9.01 -4.10 6.51
N LYS A 49 9.61 -3.50 5.49
CA LYS A 49 8.91 -2.91 4.34
C LYS A 49 9.58 -3.30 3.03
N THR A 50 8.82 -3.94 2.16
CA THR A 50 9.17 -4.07 0.74
C THR A 50 9.28 -2.70 0.07
N VAL A 51 10.07 -2.60 -1.01
CA VAL A 51 10.26 -1.33 -1.73
C VAL A 51 8.95 -0.78 -2.28
N LYS A 52 8.21 -1.64 -3.00
CA LYS A 52 6.84 -1.38 -3.46
C LYS A 52 5.86 -2.03 -2.50
N SER A 53 4.74 -1.37 -2.21
CA SER A 53 3.73 -1.91 -1.31
C SER A 53 2.94 -3.04 -1.97
N ALA A 54 2.19 -3.77 -1.14
CA ALA A 54 1.29 -4.83 -1.58
C ALA A 54 0.22 -4.39 -2.62
N LYS A 55 0.02 -3.07 -2.80
CA LYS A 55 -0.90 -2.50 -3.81
C LYS A 55 -0.65 -3.06 -5.21
N GLU A 56 0.60 -3.29 -5.59
CA GLU A 56 0.96 -3.73 -6.94
C GLU A 56 0.27 -5.04 -7.36
N LEU A 57 -0.06 -5.93 -6.43
CA LEU A 57 -0.77 -7.17 -6.77
C LEU A 57 -2.27 -6.97 -7.03
N PHE A 58 -2.84 -5.83 -6.61
CA PHE A 58 -4.25 -5.51 -6.82
C PHE A 58 -4.44 -4.44 -7.90
N PHE A 59 -3.47 -3.55 -8.02
CA PHE A 59 -3.40 -2.46 -8.97
C PHE A 59 -1.98 -2.40 -9.56
N PRO A 60 -1.67 -3.24 -10.56
CA PRO A 60 -0.33 -3.37 -11.11
C PRO A 60 0.17 -2.09 -11.77
N GLN A 61 1.49 -1.94 -11.84
CA GLN A 61 2.11 -0.75 -12.44
C GLN A 61 1.72 -0.57 -13.91
N SER A 62 1.46 -1.65 -14.63
CA SER A 62 0.90 -1.60 -15.98
C SER A 62 -0.02 -2.80 -16.20
N GLU A 63 -1.14 -2.58 -16.88
CA GLU A 63 -2.06 -3.65 -17.27
C GLU A 63 -2.81 -3.32 -18.56
N ASN A 64 -3.01 -4.35 -19.38
CA ASN A 64 -3.74 -4.21 -20.64
C ASN A 64 -5.23 -4.10 -20.36
N LEU A 65 -5.89 -3.17 -21.06
CA LEU A 65 -7.33 -2.95 -20.93
C LEU A 65 -8.08 -3.59 -22.09
N ILE A 66 -7.64 -3.28 -23.32
CA ILE A 66 -8.31 -3.72 -24.55
C ILE A 66 -7.34 -3.58 -25.72
N SER A 67 -7.50 -4.43 -26.72
CA SER A 67 -6.78 -4.34 -27.99
C SER A 67 -7.74 -4.11 -29.16
N PHE A 68 -7.26 -3.41 -30.18
CA PHE A 68 -7.98 -3.08 -31.39
C PHE A 68 -7.25 -3.70 -32.58
N LYS A 69 -7.86 -4.71 -33.22
CA LYS A 69 -7.35 -5.28 -34.46
C LYS A 69 -7.98 -4.56 -35.64
N ILE A 70 -7.13 -4.05 -36.54
CA ILE A 70 -7.57 -3.28 -37.70
C ILE A 70 -7.40 -4.14 -38.96
N SER A 71 -8.51 -4.45 -39.62
CA SER A 71 -8.55 -5.20 -40.88
C SER A 71 -9.24 -4.37 -41.95
N GLY A 72 -8.47 -3.61 -42.73
CA GLY A 72 -9.01 -2.67 -43.71
C GLY A 72 -9.77 -1.52 -43.02
N LYS A 73 -11.11 -1.51 -43.15
CA LYS A 73 -12.01 -0.55 -42.49
C LYS A 73 -12.69 -1.10 -41.23
N ASN A 74 -12.45 -2.36 -40.89
CA ASN A 74 -13.05 -3.01 -39.73
C ASN A 74 -12.13 -2.88 -38.51
N ILE A 75 -12.73 -2.64 -37.35
CA ILE A 75 -12.05 -2.59 -36.05
C ILE A 75 -12.69 -3.65 -35.16
N ASP A 76 -11.92 -4.67 -34.82
CA ASP A 76 -12.33 -5.71 -33.88
C ASP A 76 -11.75 -5.40 -32.49
N LEU A 77 -12.61 -5.45 -31.48
CA LEU A 77 -12.22 -5.31 -30.08
C LEU A 77 -11.82 -6.68 -29.53
N VAL A 78 -10.65 -6.75 -28.91
CA VAL A 78 -10.15 -7.96 -28.25
C VAL A 78 -9.91 -7.64 -26.78
N GLU A 79 -10.60 -8.38 -25.93
CA GLU A 79 -10.40 -8.30 -24.47
C GLU A 79 -9.12 -9.06 -24.10
N ASP A 80 -8.00 -8.35 -24.08
CA ASP A 80 -6.67 -8.87 -23.71
C ASP A 80 -6.37 -8.66 -22.21
N ARG A 81 -7.40 -8.77 -21.39
CA ARG A 81 -7.26 -8.65 -19.93
C ARG A 81 -6.54 -9.88 -19.39
N ASP A 82 -5.51 -9.65 -18.57
CA ASP A 82 -4.87 -10.75 -17.83
C ASP A 82 -5.90 -11.35 -16.85
N PRO A 83 -6.12 -12.69 -16.88
CA PRO A 83 -7.05 -13.32 -15.97
C PRO A 83 -6.59 -13.11 -14.52
N ALA A 84 -7.53 -12.77 -13.64
CA ALA A 84 -7.25 -12.73 -12.22
C ALA A 84 -7.19 -14.16 -11.68
N GLU A 85 -5.98 -14.69 -11.54
CA GLU A 85 -5.77 -16.00 -10.92
C GLU A 85 -5.88 -15.90 -9.39
N PRO A 86 -6.42 -16.92 -8.69
CA PRO A 86 -6.36 -16.98 -7.23
C PRO A 86 -4.91 -16.92 -6.71
N PHE A 87 -4.67 -16.04 -5.74
CA PHE A 87 -3.35 -15.88 -5.15
C PHE A 87 -3.43 -15.62 -3.63
N VAL A 88 -2.32 -15.85 -2.95
CA VAL A 88 -2.10 -15.48 -1.55
C VAL A 88 -0.96 -14.48 -1.53
N ILE A 89 -1.15 -13.36 -0.85
CA ILE A 89 -0.05 -12.44 -0.50
C ILE A 89 0.26 -12.57 0.98
N PHE A 90 1.49 -12.94 1.31
CA PHE A 90 1.95 -13.17 2.68
C PHE A 90 2.93 -12.08 3.10
N GLY A 91 2.75 -11.54 4.31
CA GLY A 91 3.70 -10.59 4.90
C GLY A 91 3.25 -9.14 4.77
N VAL A 92 1.96 -8.91 4.53
CA VAL A 92 1.40 -7.56 4.40
C VAL A 92 1.40 -6.87 5.76
N ARG A 93 2.10 -5.73 5.88
CA ARG A 93 2.12 -4.97 7.14
C ARG A 93 0.79 -4.25 7.37
N ALA A 94 0.50 -3.92 8.63
CA ALA A 94 -0.73 -3.22 9.04
C ALA A 94 -1.03 -1.97 8.18
N CYS A 95 0.00 -1.16 7.89
CA CYS A 95 -0.17 0.05 7.08
C CYS A 95 -0.47 -0.25 5.60
N ASP A 96 0.10 -1.32 5.02
CA ASP A 96 -0.25 -1.74 3.66
C ASP A 96 -1.67 -2.34 3.63
N ALA A 97 -2.05 -3.12 4.64
CA ALA A 97 -3.41 -3.68 4.74
C ALA A 97 -4.47 -2.57 4.86
N LYS A 98 -4.25 -1.57 5.73
CA LYS A 98 -5.13 -0.39 5.85
C LYS A 98 -5.23 0.39 4.54
N SER A 99 -4.20 0.38 3.70
CA SER A 99 -4.27 1.07 2.41
C SER A 99 -5.33 0.48 1.48
N PHE A 100 -5.66 -0.80 1.60
CA PHE A 100 -6.69 -1.42 0.76
C PHE A 100 -8.06 -0.81 1.04
N THR A 101 -8.39 -0.42 2.27
CA THR A 101 -9.69 0.24 2.52
C THR A 101 -9.82 1.58 1.79
N ILE A 102 -8.71 2.30 1.64
CA ILE A 102 -8.61 3.58 0.92
C ILE A 102 -8.69 3.35 -0.60
N LEU A 103 -8.05 2.30 -1.11
CA LEU A 103 -8.15 1.95 -2.53
C LEU A 103 -9.53 1.38 -2.88
N ASP A 104 -10.12 0.59 -1.98
CA ASP A 104 -11.44 -0.02 -2.15
C ASP A 104 -12.53 1.06 -2.31
N SER A 105 -12.50 2.15 -1.53
CA SER A 105 -13.48 3.26 -1.68
C SER A 105 -13.37 4.03 -3.00
N VAL A 106 -12.25 3.88 -3.71
CA VAL A 106 -12.01 4.56 -5.00
C VAL A 106 -12.26 3.63 -6.17
N PHE A 107 -11.74 2.40 -6.13
CA PHE A 107 -11.85 1.46 -7.24
C PHE A 107 -13.13 0.62 -7.19
N LEU A 108 -13.81 0.54 -6.04
CA LEU A 108 -15.08 -0.19 -5.91
C LEU A 108 -16.29 0.75 -5.80
N SER A 109 -16.08 2.08 -5.84
CA SER A 109 -17.19 3.04 -6.02
C SER A 109 -17.64 3.06 -7.49
N ASP A 110 -18.84 3.59 -7.73
CA ASP A 110 -19.41 3.64 -9.08
C ASP A 110 -18.72 4.70 -9.97
N PRO A 111 -18.27 4.37 -11.19
CA PRO A 111 -18.27 3.03 -11.80
C PRO A 111 -17.16 2.12 -11.26
N VAL A 112 -17.52 0.88 -10.96
CA VAL A 112 -16.60 -0.12 -10.38
C VAL A 112 -15.49 -0.48 -11.36
N ASP A 113 -14.25 -0.44 -10.90
CA ASP A 113 -13.10 -0.98 -11.60
C ASP A 113 -13.09 -2.51 -11.52
N THR A 114 -13.49 -3.16 -12.61
CA THR A 114 -13.62 -4.62 -12.64
C THR A 114 -12.27 -5.35 -12.59
N PHE A 115 -11.16 -4.69 -12.93
CA PHE A 115 -9.80 -5.25 -12.85
C PHE A 115 -9.38 -5.37 -11.39
N TYR A 116 -9.49 -4.26 -10.66
CA TYR A 116 -9.19 -4.20 -9.24
C TYR A 116 -10.13 -5.11 -8.42
N LYS A 117 -11.45 -5.03 -8.67
CA LYS A 117 -12.45 -5.86 -7.97
C LYS A 117 -12.13 -7.34 -8.05
N SER A 118 -11.85 -7.85 -9.25
CA SER A 118 -11.56 -9.27 -9.45
C SER A 118 -10.30 -9.72 -8.69
N ARG A 119 -9.24 -8.89 -8.64
CA ARG A 119 -8.04 -9.20 -7.84
C ARG A 119 -8.32 -9.17 -6.33
N ARG A 120 -9.15 -8.22 -5.86
CA ARG A 120 -9.59 -8.18 -4.45
C ARG A 120 -10.43 -9.40 -4.07
N GLU A 121 -11.27 -9.90 -4.98
CA GLU A 121 -12.07 -11.11 -4.79
C GLU A 121 -11.21 -12.39 -4.81
N MET A 122 -10.22 -12.48 -5.70
CA MET A 122 -9.37 -13.67 -5.86
C MET A 122 -8.20 -13.75 -4.86
N GLY A 123 -7.71 -12.61 -4.39
CA GLY A 123 -6.60 -12.52 -3.45
C GLY A 123 -7.01 -12.91 -2.02
N VAL A 124 -6.13 -13.64 -1.35
CA VAL A 124 -6.14 -13.84 0.11
C VAL A 124 -4.97 -13.08 0.73
N ILE A 125 -5.25 -12.23 1.71
CA ILE A 125 -4.27 -11.36 2.35
C ILE A 125 -3.86 -11.96 3.70
N VAL A 126 -2.59 -12.36 3.83
CA VAL A 126 -1.99 -12.77 5.09
C VAL A 126 -1.14 -11.63 5.62
N THR A 127 -1.65 -10.94 6.66
CA THR A 127 -0.94 -9.82 7.29
C THR A 127 0.10 -10.32 8.28
N LEU A 128 1.17 -9.54 8.47
CA LEU A 128 2.24 -9.85 9.42
C LEU A 128 2.56 -8.62 10.28
N ALA A 129 2.52 -8.80 11.59
CA ALA A 129 2.82 -7.73 12.54
C ALA A 129 4.26 -7.26 12.36
N CYS A 130 4.50 -5.98 12.58
CA CYS A 130 5.87 -5.45 12.53
C CYS A 130 6.71 -6.11 13.63
N SER A 131 7.96 -6.47 13.33
CA SER A 131 8.91 -6.94 14.35
C SER A 131 9.64 -5.75 14.97
N GLU A 132 10.33 -4.99 14.13
CA GLU A 132 11.19 -3.88 14.51
C GLU A 132 10.80 -2.62 13.70
N PRO A 133 9.85 -1.81 14.21
CA PRO A 133 9.48 -0.56 13.56
C PRO A 133 10.66 0.41 13.41
N GLU A 134 10.85 0.98 12.23
CA GLU A 134 11.92 1.94 11.92
C GLU A 134 11.54 3.40 12.23
N GLU A 135 12.53 4.27 12.37
CA GLU A 135 12.39 5.73 12.64
C GLU A 135 11.48 6.49 11.66
N THR A 136 11.29 5.96 10.45
CA THR A 136 10.41 6.58 9.44
C THR A 136 8.93 6.24 9.63
N CYS A 137 8.59 5.34 10.56
CA CYS A 137 7.21 4.89 10.80
C CYS A 137 6.42 5.90 11.64
N PHE A 138 5.21 6.22 11.20
CA PHE A 138 4.25 7.09 11.89
C PHE A 138 2.81 6.61 11.64
N CYS A 139 2.62 5.30 11.54
CA CYS A 139 1.30 4.70 11.30
C CYS A 139 0.35 4.89 12.49
N GLY A 140 0.89 5.05 13.70
CA GLY A 140 0.13 5.38 14.90
C GLY A 140 -0.65 6.70 14.79
N THR A 141 -0.10 7.70 14.09
CA THR A 141 -0.80 8.97 13.77
C THR A 141 -2.14 8.76 13.06
N PHE A 142 -2.29 7.65 12.34
CA PHE A 142 -3.52 7.28 11.62
C PHE A 142 -4.29 6.14 12.29
N GLY A 143 -4.04 5.89 13.58
CA GLY A 143 -4.75 4.86 14.36
C GLY A 143 -4.39 3.42 13.99
N ILE A 144 -3.27 3.19 13.30
CA ILE A 144 -2.86 1.85 12.85
C ILE A 144 -1.94 1.21 13.88
N ASP A 145 -2.38 0.10 14.48
CA ASP A 145 -1.57 -0.71 15.40
C ASP A 145 -0.65 -1.67 14.64
N ALA A 146 0.65 -1.39 14.64
CA ALA A 146 1.65 -2.24 13.98
C ALA A 146 1.82 -3.62 14.64
N ALA A 147 1.41 -3.76 15.90
CA ALA A 147 1.45 -5.01 16.65
C ALA A 147 0.20 -5.89 16.40
N ASN A 148 -0.85 -5.32 15.80
CA ASN A 148 -2.09 -6.03 15.50
C ASN A 148 -2.58 -5.67 14.09
N PRO A 149 -2.03 -6.30 13.04
CA PRO A 149 -2.24 -5.87 11.67
C PRO A 149 -3.62 -6.33 11.13
N ALA A 150 -4.65 -5.55 11.45
CA ALA A 150 -6.00 -5.76 10.95
C ALA A 150 -6.12 -5.53 9.42
N GLY A 151 -7.21 -6.01 8.83
CA GLY A 151 -7.54 -5.82 7.41
C GLY A 151 -7.02 -6.92 6.47
N GLY A 152 -6.44 -7.99 7.02
CA GLY A 152 -6.14 -9.23 6.30
C GLY A 152 -7.23 -10.28 6.46
N ASP A 153 -7.15 -11.32 5.65
CA ASP A 153 -7.93 -12.55 5.80
C ASP A 153 -7.34 -13.46 6.90
N VAL A 154 -6.03 -13.38 7.10
CA VAL A 154 -5.29 -14.03 8.18
C VAL A 154 -4.34 -13.03 8.81
N THR A 155 -4.34 -12.96 10.14
CA THR A 155 -3.37 -12.19 10.91
C THR A 155 -2.24 -13.09 11.40
N THR A 156 -0.99 -12.69 11.18
CA THR A 156 0.19 -13.41 11.65
C THR A 156 1.13 -12.54 12.46
N TRP A 157 1.91 -13.20 13.33
CA TRP A 157 2.93 -12.57 14.17
C TRP A 157 4.15 -13.47 14.24
N ILE A 158 5.33 -12.88 14.43
CA ILE A 158 6.54 -13.64 14.75
C ILE A 158 6.97 -13.26 16.16
N ALA A 159 7.12 -14.25 17.03
CA ALA A 159 7.72 -14.07 18.36
C ALA A 159 8.71 -15.22 18.63
N GLY A 160 9.98 -14.88 18.76
CA GLY A 160 11.06 -15.87 18.85
C GLY A 160 11.14 -16.74 17.59
N SER A 161 11.16 -18.06 17.77
CA SER A 161 11.20 -19.05 16.68
C SER A 161 9.82 -19.49 16.19
N LEU A 162 8.74 -18.81 16.58
CA LEU A 162 7.37 -19.18 16.20
C LEU A 162 6.71 -18.09 15.35
N LEU A 163 6.00 -18.53 14.31
CA LEU A 163 4.99 -17.74 13.62
C LEU A 163 3.60 -18.15 14.13
N TYR A 164 2.83 -17.17 14.57
CA TYR A 164 1.45 -17.30 15.01
C TYR A 164 0.53 -16.99 13.85
N TRP A 165 -0.61 -17.67 13.79
CA TRP A 165 -1.55 -17.63 12.67
C TRP A 165 -2.98 -17.61 13.18
N LYS A 166 -3.73 -16.58 12.80
CA LYS A 166 -5.14 -16.41 13.17
C LYS A 166 -5.97 -16.12 11.91
N PRO A 167 -6.87 -17.03 11.48
CA PRO A 167 -7.85 -16.68 10.46
C PRO A 167 -8.80 -15.60 11.00
N GLU A 168 -9.13 -14.61 10.17
CA GLU A 168 -10.05 -13.50 10.51
C GLU A 168 -11.31 -13.50 9.64
N THR A 169 -11.24 -14.07 8.44
CA THR A 169 -12.35 -14.11 7.45
C THR A 169 -12.58 -15.53 6.94
N GLU A 170 -13.70 -15.74 6.23
CA GLU A 170 -13.98 -17.01 5.55
C GLU A 170 -12.87 -17.43 4.57
N LYS A 171 -12.25 -16.47 3.86
CA LYS A 171 -11.09 -16.73 3.00
C LYS A 171 -9.90 -17.23 3.81
N GLY A 172 -9.67 -16.64 4.97
CA GLY A 172 -8.61 -17.03 5.89
C GLY A 172 -8.84 -18.40 6.51
N GLU A 173 -10.09 -18.70 6.91
CA GLU A 173 -10.48 -20.03 7.39
C GLU A 173 -10.29 -21.09 6.30
N ALA A 174 -10.71 -20.80 5.06
CA ALA A 174 -10.51 -21.69 3.92
C ALA A 174 -9.02 -21.96 3.67
N LEU A 175 -8.17 -20.93 3.71
CA LEU A 175 -6.72 -21.10 3.58
C LEU A 175 -6.15 -21.93 4.75
N THR A 176 -6.57 -21.65 5.99
CA THR A 176 -6.12 -22.37 7.18
C THR A 176 -6.47 -23.85 7.11
N LYS A 177 -7.67 -24.20 6.62
CA LYS A 177 -8.10 -25.58 6.44
C LYS A 177 -7.26 -26.33 5.41
N LEU A 178 -6.85 -25.67 4.32
CA LEU A 178 -5.96 -26.25 3.31
C LEU A 178 -4.56 -26.57 3.88
N LEU A 179 -4.15 -25.86 4.93
CA LEU A 179 -2.87 -26.05 5.62
C LEU A 179 -2.96 -27.08 6.77
N GLY A 180 -4.04 -27.86 6.83
CA GLY A 180 -4.28 -28.85 7.87
C GLY A 180 -3.08 -29.79 8.06
N GLY A 181 -2.64 -29.95 9.31
CA GLY A 181 -1.49 -30.79 9.69
C GLY A 181 -0.14 -30.09 9.67
N ILE A 182 -0.03 -28.88 9.09
CA ILE A 182 1.19 -28.06 9.15
C ILE A 182 1.15 -27.13 10.36
N LEU A 183 -0.03 -26.59 10.64
CA LEU A 183 -0.28 -25.66 11.74
C LEU A 183 -0.66 -26.42 13.02
N GLU A 184 -0.08 -26.01 14.15
CA GLU A 184 -0.36 -26.54 15.48
C GLU A 184 -1.22 -25.56 16.28
N GLU A 185 -2.04 -26.03 17.22
CA GLU A 185 -2.79 -25.13 18.12
C GLU A 185 -1.85 -24.42 19.11
N THR A 186 -2.17 -23.16 19.41
CA THR A 186 -1.45 -22.39 20.44
C THR A 186 -1.79 -22.88 21.85
N SER A 187 -0.80 -22.88 22.74
CA SER A 187 -0.99 -23.04 24.18
C SER A 187 -1.08 -21.67 24.87
N ALA A 188 -1.56 -21.65 26.12
CA ALA A 188 -1.59 -20.42 26.93
C ALA A 188 -0.21 -19.76 27.13
N LYS A 189 0.87 -20.56 27.11
CA LYS A 189 2.25 -20.03 27.16
C LYS A 189 2.63 -19.29 25.88
N ASP A 190 2.21 -19.82 24.73
CA ASP A 190 2.47 -19.20 23.42
C ASP A 190 1.70 -17.88 23.31
N GLU A 191 0.45 -17.85 23.74
CA GLU A 191 -0.37 -16.62 23.75
C GLU A 191 0.24 -15.53 24.65
N LYS A 192 0.77 -15.90 25.81
CA LYS A 192 1.48 -14.96 26.68
C LYS A 192 2.75 -14.40 26.02
N ALA A 193 3.53 -15.25 25.35
CA ALA A 193 4.74 -14.82 24.64
C ALA A 193 4.40 -13.88 23.47
N LEU A 194 3.30 -14.14 22.76
CA LEU A 194 2.77 -13.27 21.72
C LEU A 194 2.37 -11.89 22.26
N GLU A 195 1.64 -11.84 23.39
CA GLU A 195 1.25 -10.55 23.98
C GLU A 195 2.46 -9.73 24.44
N THR A 196 3.48 -10.37 25.04
CA THR A 196 4.75 -9.68 25.35
C THR A 196 5.41 -9.12 24.09
N GLN A 197 5.41 -9.86 22.97
CA GLN A 197 5.94 -9.35 21.72
C GLN A 197 5.15 -8.14 21.20
N LYS A 198 3.82 -8.16 21.30
CA LYS A 198 2.98 -7.01 20.92
C LYS A 198 3.25 -5.77 21.78
N GLU A 199 3.40 -5.95 23.08
CA GLU A 199 3.78 -4.88 24.01
C GLU A 199 5.16 -4.28 23.65
N ASN A 200 6.14 -5.14 23.32
CA ASN A 200 7.47 -4.69 22.89
C ASN A 200 7.40 -3.84 21.62
N ILE A 201 6.62 -4.26 20.61
CA ILE A 201 6.43 -3.50 19.37
C ILE A 201 5.84 -2.11 19.65
N ARG A 202 4.81 -2.04 20.50
CA ARG A 202 4.19 -0.76 20.91
C ARG A 202 5.17 0.12 21.70
N ALA A 203 5.98 -0.47 22.57
CA ALA A 203 6.99 0.24 23.33
C ALA A 203 8.12 0.80 22.45
N ILE A 204 8.49 0.12 21.37
CA ILE A 204 9.42 0.65 20.36
C ILE A 204 8.80 1.84 19.65
N LEU A 205 7.56 1.68 19.13
CA LEU A 205 6.84 2.75 18.42
C LEU A 205 6.74 4.03 19.25
N ALA A 206 6.42 3.92 20.54
CA ALA A 206 6.29 5.05 21.45
C ALA A 206 7.60 5.82 21.67
N LYS A 207 8.76 5.24 21.34
CA LYS A 207 10.09 5.86 21.46
C LYS A 207 10.62 6.40 20.14
N LEU A 208 9.94 6.15 19.02
CA LEU A 208 10.40 6.59 17.71
C LEU A 208 10.22 8.11 17.54
N PRO A 209 11.02 8.77 16.68
CA PRO A 209 11.01 10.23 16.53
C PRO A 209 9.69 10.84 16.04
N LEU A 210 8.76 10.01 15.57
CA LEU A 210 7.48 10.42 15.01
C LEU A 210 6.27 9.91 15.82
N ALA A 211 6.50 9.39 17.02
CA ALA A 211 5.45 8.86 17.89
C ALA A 211 4.36 9.90 18.19
N ASP A 212 4.76 11.15 18.44
CA ASP A 212 3.87 12.26 18.79
C ASP A 212 3.48 13.12 17.57
N LEU A 213 3.73 12.63 16.34
CA LEU A 213 3.31 13.36 15.15
C LEU A 213 1.77 13.40 15.10
N SER A 214 1.23 14.61 15.10
CA SER A 214 -0.22 14.86 15.00
C SER A 214 -0.61 15.45 13.64
N VAL A 215 -1.79 15.06 13.15
CA VAL A 215 -2.44 15.62 11.95
C VAL A 215 -3.60 16.55 12.31
N ASP A 216 -3.77 16.93 13.57
CA ASP A 216 -4.92 17.71 14.06
C ASP A 216 -5.11 19.04 13.34
N TYR A 217 -4.02 19.65 12.87
CA TYR A 217 -4.09 20.86 12.04
C TYR A 217 -4.93 20.65 10.77
N PHE A 218 -4.90 19.43 10.21
CA PHE A 218 -5.65 19.05 9.02
C PHE A 218 -6.97 18.35 9.38
N SER A 219 -7.65 18.79 10.44
CA SER A 219 -8.90 18.21 10.92
C SER A 219 -9.98 19.28 11.14
N GLY A 220 -11.21 18.84 11.42
CA GLY A 220 -12.33 19.72 11.76
C GLY A 220 -12.64 20.76 10.68
N GLU A 221 -12.83 22.02 11.09
CA GLU A 221 -13.18 23.15 10.21
C GLU A 221 -12.17 23.39 9.08
N ARG A 222 -10.91 22.95 9.25
CA ARG A 222 -9.86 23.06 8.21
C ARG A 222 -10.08 22.13 7.02
N LEU A 223 -10.94 21.12 7.17
CA LEU A 223 -11.37 20.25 6.09
C LEU A 223 -12.51 20.83 5.25
N THR A 224 -13.22 21.85 5.77
CA THR A 224 -14.39 22.46 5.13
C THR A 224 -14.15 23.95 4.88
N GLU A 225 -14.52 24.81 5.83
CA GLU A 225 -14.51 26.27 5.68
C GLU A 225 -13.09 26.85 5.65
N GLY A 226 -12.17 26.24 6.39
CA GLY A 226 -10.77 26.65 6.47
C GLY A 226 -9.87 26.09 5.36
N LEU A 227 -10.41 25.40 4.35
CA LEU A 227 -9.63 24.77 3.29
C LEU A 227 -8.81 25.79 2.48
N ASN A 228 -9.39 26.97 2.21
CA ASN A 228 -8.71 28.03 1.47
C ASN A 228 -7.47 28.55 2.21
N ASP A 229 -7.53 28.63 3.54
CA ASP A 229 -6.39 29.04 4.35
C ASP A 229 -5.22 28.08 4.18
N VAL A 230 -5.51 26.77 4.15
CA VAL A 230 -4.49 25.75 3.88
C VAL A 230 -4.01 25.85 2.44
N PHE A 231 -4.90 26.05 1.47
CA PHE A 231 -4.56 26.08 0.04
C PHE A 231 -3.65 27.26 -0.35
N TYR A 232 -3.89 28.44 0.19
CA TYR A 232 -3.14 29.67 -0.07
C TYR A 232 -2.01 29.93 0.93
N ALA A 233 -1.75 28.98 1.84
CA ALA A 233 -0.75 29.11 2.89
C ALA A 233 0.66 29.37 2.31
N PRO A 234 1.43 30.33 2.86
CA PRO A 234 2.77 30.66 2.37
C PRO A 234 3.77 29.52 2.55
N GLN A 235 3.54 28.58 3.48
CA GLN A 235 4.37 27.40 3.71
C GLN A 235 4.60 26.59 2.43
N TRP A 236 3.61 26.55 1.52
CA TRP A 236 3.76 25.84 0.26
C TRP A 236 4.91 26.37 -0.58
N GLN A 237 5.16 27.69 -0.57
CA GLN A 237 6.25 28.32 -1.31
C GLN A 237 7.62 27.86 -0.82
N GLU A 238 7.79 27.56 0.46
CA GLU A 238 9.07 27.07 0.98
C GLU A 238 9.21 25.56 0.78
N LEU A 239 8.14 24.81 1.00
CA LEU A 239 8.17 23.34 0.94
C LEU A 239 8.43 22.80 -0.48
N TYR A 240 7.85 23.41 -1.52
CA TYR A 240 7.97 22.85 -2.87
C TYR A 240 9.37 22.99 -3.46
N LYS A 241 10.15 24.01 -3.06
CA LYS A 241 11.47 24.35 -3.63
C LYS A 241 12.48 23.20 -3.52
N ALA A 242 12.41 22.43 -2.44
CA ALA A 242 13.28 21.26 -2.25
C ALA A 242 12.88 20.07 -3.12
N CYS A 243 11.63 20.02 -3.61
CA CYS A 243 11.14 18.91 -4.40
C CYS A 243 11.76 18.93 -5.81
N ILE A 244 12.25 17.78 -6.27
CA ILE A 244 12.76 17.60 -7.64
C ILE A 244 11.74 16.95 -8.59
N ALA A 245 10.48 16.84 -8.17
CA ALA A 245 9.37 16.28 -8.94
C ALA A 245 9.61 14.87 -9.56
N CYS A 246 10.48 14.03 -8.98
CA CYS A 246 10.80 12.71 -9.53
C CYS A 246 9.64 11.70 -9.47
N GLY A 247 8.67 11.90 -8.58
CA GLY A 247 7.51 11.02 -8.43
C GLY A 247 7.75 9.74 -7.61
N THR A 248 8.97 9.45 -7.14
CA THR A 248 9.27 8.26 -6.31
C THR A 248 8.22 8.02 -5.23
N CYS A 249 7.87 9.09 -4.50
CA CYS A 249 6.94 9.02 -3.39
C CYS A 249 5.49 8.70 -3.79
N THR A 250 5.03 8.86 -5.05
CA THR A 250 3.71 8.35 -5.48
C THR A 250 3.77 6.86 -5.81
N PHE A 251 4.84 6.41 -6.47
CA PHE A 251 5.01 5.03 -6.92
C PHE A 251 5.11 4.04 -5.76
N ILE A 252 5.85 4.40 -4.71
CA ILE A 252 6.02 3.57 -3.50
C ILE A 252 4.91 3.78 -2.46
N CYS A 253 3.95 4.68 -2.68
CA CYS A 253 2.89 4.96 -1.73
C CYS A 253 1.74 3.95 -1.87
N PRO A 254 1.34 3.27 -0.78
CA PRO A 254 0.31 2.24 -0.84
C PRO A 254 -1.09 2.80 -1.11
N THR A 255 -1.34 4.08 -0.85
CA THR A 255 -2.64 4.73 -1.08
C THR A 255 -2.68 5.59 -2.35
N CYS A 256 -1.59 5.64 -3.13
CA CYS A 256 -1.59 6.39 -4.39
C CYS A 256 -2.27 5.57 -5.50
N GLN A 257 -3.23 6.20 -6.18
CA GLN A 257 -4.12 5.57 -7.15
C GLN A 257 -4.14 6.29 -8.51
N CYS A 258 -3.20 7.22 -8.74
CA CYS A 258 -3.09 7.93 -10.00
C CYS A 258 -2.60 6.98 -11.10
N TYR A 259 -3.27 7.01 -12.25
CA TYR A 259 -2.86 6.30 -13.45
C TYR A 259 -3.15 7.10 -14.70
N ASP A 260 -2.53 6.67 -15.79
CA ASP A 260 -2.74 7.14 -17.14
C ASP A 260 -3.21 5.97 -18.02
N ILE A 261 -3.85 6.29 -19.14
CA ILE A 261 -4.26 5.33 -20.17
C ILE A 261 -3.52 5.69 -21.45
N ARG A 262 -2.76 4.73 -21.97
CA ARG A 262 -1.94 4.90 -23.17
C ARG A 262 -2.33 3.88 -24.23
N ASP A 263 -2.18 4.31 -25.47
CA ASP A 263 -2.33 3.48 -26.66
C ASP A 263 -0.95 3.19 -27.24
N PHE A 264 -0.66 1.92 -27.48
CA PHE A 264 0.58 1.44 -28.10
C PHE A 264 0.28 0.83 -29.46
N ASP A 265 0.92 1.33 -30.51
CA ASP A 265 0.84 0.76 -31.85
C ASP A 265 1.75 -0.46 -31.95
N THR A 266 1.16 -1.62 -32.23
CA THR A 266 1.87 -2.90 -32.37
C THR A 266 2.34 -3.17 -33.81
N GLY A 267 2.00 -2.31 -34.76
CA GLY A 267 2.19 -2.52 -36.20
C GLY A 267 1.08 -3.35 -36.87
N HIS A 268 0.26 -4.04 -36.08
CA HIS A 268 -0.88 -4.85 -36.56
C HIS A 268 -2.18 -4.56 -35.79
N GLY A 269 -2.22 -3.44 -35.07
CA GLY A 269 -3.33 -3.04 -34.20
C GLY A 269 -2.85 -2.15 -33.06
N ILE A 270 -3.79 -1.67 -32.26
CA ILE A 270 -3.51 -0.82 -31.09
C ILE A 270 -3.76 -1.62 -29.82
N LYS A 271 -2.85 -1.51 -28.85
CA LYS A 271 -3.03 -2.03 -27.50
C LYS A 271 -3.22 -0.87 -26.53
N ARG A 272 -4.39 -0.80 -25.89
CA ARG A 272 -4.67 0.16 -24.83
C ARG A 272 -4.33 -0.47 -23.48
N PHE A 273 -3.52 0.24 -22.71
CA PHE A 273 -3.12 -0.20 -21.38
C PHE A 273 -3.20 0.96 -20.39
N ARG A 274 -3.39 0.61 -19.12
CA ARG A 274 -3.26 1.52 -17.99
C ARG A 274 -1.85 1.38 -17.43
N CYS A 275 -1.25 2.49 -17.01
CA CYS A 275 -0.02 2.49 -16.23
C CYS A 275 -0.09 3.48 -15.06
N TRP A 276 0.60 3.20 -13.96
CA TRP A 276 0.71 4.16 -12.85
C TRP A 276 1.22 5.51 -13.33
N ASP A 277 0.67 6.56 -12.74
CA ASP A 277 1.04 7.93 -13.00
C ASP A 277 1.16 8.70 -11.68
N SER A 278 1.52 9.97 -11.74
CA SER A 278 1.74 10.83 -10.60
C SER A 278 1.00 12.14 -10.76
N CYS A 279 0.18 12.49 -9.77
CA CYS A 279 -0.41 13.83 -9.67
C CYS A 279 0.61 14.98 -9.60
N MET A 280 1.90 14.66 -9.48
CA MET A 280 2.99 15.63 -9.50
C MET A 280 3.57 15.89 -10.90
N TYR A 281 3.29 15.03 -11.90
CA TYR A 281 3.81 15.18 -13.25
C TYR A 281 3.05 16.24 -14.06
N SER A 282 3.74 16.88 -14.99
CA SER A 282 3.21 18.00 -15.79
C SER A 282 2.12 17.59 -16.78
N ASP A 283 2.05 16.31 -17.14
CA ASP A 283 1.03 15.81 -18.07
C ASP A 283 -0.19 15.24 -17.34
N PHE A 284 -0.09 14.97 -16.03
CA PHE A 284 -1.22 14.49 -15.26
C PHE A 284 -2.35 15.51 -15.27
N THR A 285 -3.58 15.06 -15.57
CA THR A 285 -4.79 15.90 -15.77
C THR A 285 -4.69 16.96 -16.87
N LYS A 286 -3.73 16.85 -17.79
CA LYS A 286 -3.72 17.66 -19.00
C LYS A 286 -4.86 17.21 -19.91
N MET A 287 -5.75 18.14 -20.23
CA MET A 287 -6.89 17.96 -21.11
C MET A 287 -6.65 18.73 -22.42
N ALA A 288 -7.49 18.50 -23.44
CA ALA A 288 -7.38 19.19 -24.73
C ALA A 288 -7.32 20.73 -24.59
N HIS A 289 -7.99 21.28 -23.58
CA HIS A 289 -8.04 22.72 -23.31
C HIS A 289 -6.90 23.25 -22.40
N GLY A 290 -6.06 22.39 -21.84
CA GLY A 290 -4.93 22.80 -21.01
C GLY A 290 -4.72 21.94 -19.76
N ASN A 291 -3.90 22.44 -18.83
CA ASN A 291 -3.63 21.80 -17.55
C ASN A 291 -4.03 22.74 -16.39
N PRO A 292 -4.86 22.31 -15.42
CA PRO A 292 -5.26 23.14 -14.29
C PRO A 292 -4.11 23.46 -13.30
N ARG A 293 -2.95 22.81 -13.41
CA ARG A 293 -1.79 22.96 -12.51
C ARG A 293 -0.51 23.13 -13.33
N THR A 294 -0.23 24.36 -13.71
CA THR A 294 0.86 24.71 -14.63
C THR A 294 2.22 24.74 -13.93
N SER A 295 2.26 25.05 -12.63
CA SER A 295 3.50 25.16 -11.85
C SER A 295 3.82 23.92 -11.03
N GLN A 296 5.10 23.75 -10.68
CA GLN A 296 5.54 22.68 -9.77
C GLN A 296 4.94 22.84 -8.37
N LEU A 297 4.78 24.08 -7.88
CA LEU A 297 4.16 24.36 -6.59
C LEU A 297 2.73 23.81 -6.54
N GLU A 298 1.91 24.10 -7.55
CA GLU A 298 0.52 23.65 -7.59
C GLU A 298 0.41 22.12 -7.57
N ARG A 299 1.29 21.43 -8.32
CA ARG A 299 1.35 19.97 -8.37
C ARG A 299 1.89 19.35 -7.07
N PHE A 300 2.88 19.99 -6.44
CA PHE A 300 3.39 19.60 -5.13
C PHE A 300 2.30 19.73 -4.06
N ARG A 301 1.65 20.89 -3.99
CA ARG A 301 0.53 21.16 -3.07
C ARG A 301 -0.59 20.15 -3.29
N GLN A 302 -0.97 19.86 -4.54
CA GLN A 302 -2.03 18.90 -4.85
C GLN A 302 -1.83 17.56 -4.16
N ARG A 303 -0.61 17.01 -4.21
CA ARG A 303 -0.31 15.72 -3.59
C ARG A 303 -0.66 15.70 -2.10
N PHE A 304 -0.23 16.72 -1.37
CA PHE A 304 -0.39 16.75 0.09
C PHE A 304 -1.79 17.20 0.51
N MET A 305 -2.37 18.18 -0.19
CA MET A 305 -3.78 18.55 -0.02
C MET A 305 -4.70 17.36 -0.29
N HIS A 306 -4.45 16.55 -1.33
CA HIS A 306 -5.24 15.35 -1.58
C HIS A 306 -5.17 14.38 -0.38
N LYS A 307 -3.97 14.18 0.19
CA LYS A 307 -3.79 13.23 1.30
C LYS A 307 -4.32 13.70 2.64
N LEU A 308 -4.16 14.98 2.95
CA LEU A 308 -4.41 15.55 4.27
C LEU A 308 -5.70 16.36 4.35
N VAL A 309 -6.26 16.83 3.23
CA VAL A 309 -7.41 17.73 3.23
C VAL A 309 -8.55 17.18 2.38
N TYR A 310 -8.36 17.03 1.07
CA TYR A 310 -9.46 16.71 0.16
C TYR A 310 -10.03 15.32 0.37
N TYR A 311 -9.16 14.33 0.60
CA TYR A 311 -9.61 12.97 0.82
C TYR A 311 -10.39 12.84 2.14
N PRO A 312 -9.88 13.25 3.32
CA PRO A 312 -10.65 13.19 4.55
C PRO A 312 -11.92 14.04 4.53
N ALA A 313 -11.92 15.21 3.88
CA ALA A 313 -13.12 16.03 3.72
C ALA A 313 -14.25 15.32 2.96
N ASN A 314 -13.90 14.42 2.02
CA ASN A 314 -14.85 13.71 1.17
C ASN A 314 -15.10 12.25 1.60
N ASN A 315 -14.43 11.76 2.65
CA ASN A 315 -14.46 10.35 3.06
C ASN A 315 -14.49 10.24 4.60
N ASP A 316 -15.41 10.94 5.24
CA ASP A 316 -15.71 10.82 6.67
C ASP A 316 -14.49 10.96 7.61
N GLY A 317 -13.55 11.83 7.25
CA GLY A 317 -12.33 12.07 8.02
C GLY A 317 -11.20 11.06 7.81
N GLU A 318 -11.37 10.05 6.95
CA GLU A 318 -10.31 9.09 6.60
C GLU A 318 -9.20 9.79 5.81
N TYR A 319 -7.95 9.71 6.24
CA TYR A 319 -6.82 10.30 5.52
C TYR A 319 -6.31 9.36 4.42
N SER A 320 -5.88 9.89 3.26
CA SER A 320 -5.19 9.09 2.22
C SER A 320 -3.69 8.89 2.54
N CYS A 321 -3.37 8.62 3.80
CA CYS A 321 -2.04 8.29 4.30
C CYS A 321 -2.15 7.26 5.42
N VAL A 322 -1.25 6.27 5.42
CA VAL A 322 -1.21 5.15 6.38
C VAL A 322 0.06 5.16 7.23
N GLY A 323 0.84 6.24 7.18
CA GLY A 323 2.06 6.41 7.99
C GLY A 323 3.17 5.38 7.78
N CYS A 324 3.21 4.70 6.63
CA CYS A 324 4.19 3.63 6.35
C CYS A 324 5.66 4.09 6.24
N GLY A 325 5.93 5.40 6.18
CA GLY A 325 7.31 5.90 6.13
C GLY A 325 8.06 5.75 4.81
N ARG A 326 7.56 4.99 3.83
CA ARG A 326 8.31 4.74 2.57
C ARG A 326 8.70 6.03 1.84
N CYS A 327 7.84 7.05 1.83
CA CYS A 327 8.13 8.34 1.20
C CYS A 327 9.17 9.19 1.93
N LEU A 328 9.44 8.91 3.20
CA LEU A 328 10.54 9.51 3.95
C LEU A 328 11.85 8.82 3.56
N SER A 329 11.85 7.48 3.55
CA SER A 329 13.02 6.65 3.26
C SER A 329 13.52 6.80 1.82
N LYS A 330 12.62 6.88 0.84
CA LYS A 330 12.98 6.82 -0.59
C LYS A 330 13.11 8.18 -1.28
N CYS A 331 12.89 9.30 -0.57
CA CYS A 331 13.03 10.61 -1.20
C CYS A 331 14.50 11.03 -1.27
N PRO A 332 15.08 11.28 -2.46
CA PRO A 332 16.51 11.61 -2.60
C PRO A 332 16.89 12.97 -2.00
N VAL A 333 15.91 13.83 -1.76
CA VAL A 333 16.09 15.19 -1.20
C VAL A 333 15.41 15.34 0.17
N SER A 334 15.05 14.22 0.80
CA SER A 334 14.41 14.17 2.12
C SER A 334 13.14 15.03 2.25
N MET A 335 12.45 15.33 1.15
CA MET A 335 11.16 16.03 1.13
C MET A 335 10.02 15.00 1.26
N ASN A 336 9.17 15.15 2.28
CA ASN A 336 8.15 14.16 2.63
C ASN A 336 6.94 14.77 3.33
N ILE A 337 5.91 13.94 3.59
CA ILE A 337 4.65 14.38 4.21
C ILE A 337 4.82 14.84 5.67
N VAL A 338 5.78 14.31 6.42
CA VAL A 338 6.02 14.71 7.81
C VAL A 338 6.51 16.15 7.89
N LYS A 339 7.38 16.58 6.96
CA LYS A 339 7.78 18.00 6.87
C LYS A 339 6.60 18.92 6.57
N VAL A 340 5.66 18.49 5.74
CA VAL A 340 4.41 19.23 5.50
C VAL A 340 3.60 19.30 6.78
N ILE A 341 3.39 18.17 7.46
CA ILE A 341 2.62 18.11 8.71
C ILE A 341 3.22 19.05 9.76
N LYS A 342 4.53 18.96 10.02
CA LYS A 342 5.22 19.82 10.99
C LYS A 342 5.21 21.30 10.61
N SER A 343 5.34 21.63 9.32
CA SER A 343 5.32 23.02 8.85
C SER A 343 3.96 23.71 9.07
N PHE A 344 2.87 22.95 9.10
CA PHE A 344 1.52 23.47 9.30
C PHE A 344 1.05 23.35 10.75
N GLY A 345 1.37 22.25 11.44
CA GLY A 345 1.01 22.02 12.84
C GLY A 345 1.72 22.93 13.85
N GLY A 346 2.69 23.74 13.40
CA GLY A 346 3.63 24.44 14.26
C GLY A 346 4.71 23.47 14.77
N GLU A 347 5.92 23.97 15.01
CA GLU A 347 6.94 23.15 15.65
C GLU A 347 6.44 22.78 17.05
N SER A 348 6.04 21.51 17.24
CA SER A 348 6.07 20.89 18.55
C SER A 348 7.53 20.97 19.01
N LYS A 349 7.78 21.88 19.96
CA LYS A 349 9.08 22.11 20.59
C LYS A 349 9.70 20.83 21.11
#